data_AF-A0A0R1GP43-F1
#
_entry.id   AF-A0A0R1GP43-F1
#
_cell.length_a   1.000
_cell.length_b   1.000
_cell.length_c   1.000
_cell.angle_alpha   90.00
_cell.angle_beta   90.00
_cell.angle_gamma   90.00
#
_symmetry.space_group_name_H-M   'P 1'
#
loop_
_entity.id
_entity.type
_entity.pdbx_description
1 polymer ?
#
loop_
_entity_poly.entity_id
_entity_poly.type
_entity_poly.pdbx_seq_one_letter_code
_entity_poly.pdbx_strand_id
1 'polypeptide(L)'
;MKQFRQTQQLTQTALADQLHVSRQTVSSWETGRNQPDIATITQLATLYAVPVDVLLQGTTAIPATRTVTDPSPILLVVLFGILLVERITQFSTFPGLYWIDFLILLLIGLMINLGIARHHPNIWTNRVHWIGLSVFAMLSLISGSINAFNMGFGLMTTCQFSGLVVVIALVRKYWQSRAVKVKQH
;
A
#
# COMPACT_ATOMS: atom_id res chain seq x y z
N MET A 1 13.60 17.90 13.47
CA MET A 1 13.42 19.35 13.72
C MET A 1 14.44 20.24 13.03
N LYS A 2 15.75 20.06 13.27
CA LYS A 2 16.81 20.94 12.72
C LYS A 2 16.69 21.18 11.21
N GLN A 3 16.37 20.13 10.45
CA GLN A 3 16.18 20.22 8.99
C GLN A 3 15.04 21.18 8.61
N PHE A 4 13.86 21.06 9.23
CA PHE A 4 12.71 21.94 8.96
C PHE A 4 13.01 23.41 9.25
N ARG A 5 13.70 23.70 10.36
CA ARG A 5 14.16 25.06 10.68
C ARG A 5 15.11 25.60 9.60
N GLN A 6 16.06 24.79 9.15
CA GLN A 6 17.03 25.19 8.12
C GLN A 6 16.37 25.44 6.76
N THR A 7 15.33 24.68 6.40
CA THR A 7 14.56 24.89 5.17
C THR A 7 13.84 26.25 5.16
N GLN A 8 13.39 26.72 6.33
CA GLN A 8 12.82 28.06 6.51
C GLN A 8 13.88 29.15 6.77
N GLN A 9 15.17 28.83 6.68
CA GLN A 9 16.29 29.75 6.94
C GLN A 9 16.25 30.44 8.31
N LEU A 10 15.54 29.86 9.29
CA LEU A 10 15.41 30.43 10.63
C LEU A 10 16.63 30.09 11.49
N THR A 11 17.07 31.02 12.34
CA THR A 11 18.04 30.70 13.40
C THR A 11 17.34 30.04 14.59
N GLN A 12 18.09 29.34 15.47
CA GLN A 12 17.49 28.78 16.69
C GLN A 12 16.88 29.87 17.58
N THR A 13 17.46 31.07 17.58
CA THR A 13 16.95 32.23 18.32
C THR A 13 15.65 32.73 17.68
N ALA A 14 15.62 32.92 16.36
CA ALA A 14 14.42 33.37 15.66
C ALA A 14 13.23 32.40 15.83
N LEU A 15 13.51 31.09 15.81
CA LEU A 15 12.49 30.07 16.07
C LEU A 15 12.00 30.11 17.53
N ALA A 16 12.92 30.34 18.48
CA ALA A 16 12.59 30.45 19.89
C ALA A 16 11.70 31.68 20.16
N ASP A 17 12.01 32.81 19.51
CA ASP A 17 11.24 34.04 19.60
C ASP A 17 9.81 33.86 19.06
N GLN A 18 9.67 33.20 17.91
CA GLN A 18 8.37 32.91 17.28
C GLN A 18 7.48 31.98 18.11
N LEU A 19 8.07 31.05 18.86
CA LEU A 19 7.35 30.09 19.71
C LEU A 19 7.29 30.53 21.17
N HIS A 20 7.83 31.70 21.51
CA HIS A 20 7.90 32.24 22.86
C HIS A 20 8.54 31.27 23.87
N VAL A 21 9.60 30.58 23.44
CA VAL A 21 10.40 29.69 24.28
C VAL A 21 11.85 30.14 24.33
N SER A 22 12.65 29.54 25.21
CA SER A 22 14.08 29.85 25.25
C SER A 22 14.83 29.18 24.08
N ARG A 23 15.91 29.82 23.62
CA ARG A 23 16.84 29.21 22.65
C ARG A 23 17.38 27.85 23.14
N GLN A 24 17.58 27.69 24.45
CA GLN A 24 18.01 26.43 25.06
C GLN A 24 16.96 25.33 24.89
N THR A 25 15.67 25.68 24.99
CA THR A 25 14.55 24.76 24.76
C THR A 25 14.55 24.23 23.32
N VAL A 26 14.71 25.13 22.33
CA VAL A 26 14.82 24.76 20.91
C VAL A 26 16.04 23.86 20.66
N SER A 27 17.19 24.20 21.24
CA SER A 27 18.42 23.37 21.15
C SER A 27 18.21 21.98 21.75
N SER A 28 17.49 21.89 22.88
CA SER A 28 17.13 20.64 23.54
C SER A 28 16.24 19.76 22.66
N TRP A 29 15.27 20.34 21.96
CA TRP A 29 14.42 19.63 20.99
C TRP A 29 15.21 19.15 19.75
N GLU A 30 16.11 19.99 19.22
CA GLU A 30 16.93 19.62 18.07
C GLU A 30 17.97 18.53 18.38
N THR A 31 18.38 18.42 19.64
CA THR A 31 19.34 17.41 20.12
C THR A 31 18.68 16.19 20.76
N GLY A 32 17.34 16.15 20.83
CA GLY A 32 16.58 15.02 21.36
C GLY A 32 16.62 14.87 22.89
N ARG A 33 17.12 15.87 23.63
CA ARG A 33 17.17 15.83 25.11
C ARG A 33 15.81 16.07 25.75
N ASN A 34 14.95 16.81 25.09
CA ASN A 34 13.57 17.04 25.52
C ASN A 34 12.66 17.05 24.29
N GLN A 35 11.36 16.79 24.49
CA GLN A 35 10.37 16.84 23.41
C GLN A 35 9.43 18.04 23.64
N PRO A 36 8.99 18.76 22.59
CA PRO A 36 7.98 19.79 22.74
C PRO A 36 6.64 19.16 23.13
N ASP A 37 5.77 19.94 23.78
CA ASP A 37 4.41 19.52 24.06
C ASP A 37 3.53 19.54 22.81
N ILE A 38 2.35 18.93 22.89
CA ILE A 38 1.43 18.78 21.74
C ILE A 38 1.03 20.15 21.17
N ALA A 39 0.85 21.16 22.03
CA ALA A 39 0.55 22.52 21.60
C ALA A 39 1.69 23.11 20.76
N THR A 40 2.94 23.01 21.21
CA THR A 40 4.11 23.50 20.46
C THR A 40 4.34 22.72 19.18
N ILE A 41 4.11 21.40 19.18
CA ILE A 41 4.21 20.58 17.96
C ILE A 41 3.18 21.04 16.92
N THR A 42 1.97 21.38 17.36
CA THR A 42 0.93 21.89 16.47
C THR A 42 1.33 23.25 15.88
N GLN A 43 1.87 24.16 16.71
CA GLN A 43 2.38 25.45 16.24
C GLN A 43 3.53 25.29 15.24
N LEU A 44 4.47 24.38 15.51
CA LEU A 44 5.56 24.06 14.60
C LEU A 44 5.07 23.46 13.28
N ALA A 45 4.02 22.65 13.31
CA ALA A 45 3.40 22.08 12.11
C ALA A 45 2.85 23.19 11.21
N THR A 46 2.14 24.14 11.83
CA THR A 46 1.65 25.35 11.15
C THR A 46 2.80 26.21 10.62
N LEU A 47 3.83 26.45 11.44
CA LEU A 47 4.98 27.29 11.09
C LEU A 47 5.77 26.72 9.91
N TYR A 48 5.97 25.41 9.87
CA TYR A 48 6.70 24.73 8.80
C TYR A 48 5.83 24.32 7.61
N ALA A 49 4.51 24.57 7.67
CA ALA A 49 3.53 24.11 6.70
C ALA A 49 3.63 22.59 6.41
N VAL A 50 3.87 21.79 7.45
CA VAL A 50 3.94 20.32 7.37
C VAL A 50 2.86 19.69 8.26
N PRO A 51 2.35 18.49 7.93
CA PRO A 51 1.45 17.77 8.82
C PRO A 51 2.11 17.49 10.18
N VAL A 52 1.33 17.59 11.27
CA VAL A 52 1.76 17.28 12.65
C VAL A 52 2.43 15.91 12.74
N ASP A 53 1.90 14.93 12.00
CA ASP A 53 2.43 13.56 11.92
C ASP A 53 3.90 13.53 11.51
N VAL A 54 4.37 14.45 10.65
CA VAL A 54 5.75 14.51 10.17
C VAL A 54 6.70 14.99 11.27
N LEU A 55 6.23 15.87 12.17
CA LEU A 55 7.02 16.35 13.30
C LEU A 55 7.08 15.34 14.45
N LEU A 56 6.07 14.47 14.57
CA LEU A 56 6.00 13.41 15.58
C LEU A 56 6.83 12.16 15.21
N GLN A 57 7.14 11.95 13.93
CA GLN A 57 7.90 10.79 13.42
C GLN A 57 9.40 10.74 13.83
N GLY A 58 9.78 11.44 14.89
CA GLY A 58 11.17 11.67 15.29
C GLY A 58 11.89 10.56 16.07
N THR A 59 11.30 9.41 16.42
CA THR A 59 12.06 8.37 17.18
C THR A 59 11.64 6.92 16.95
N THR A 60 10.56 6.64 16.25
CA THR A 60 10.34 5.29 15.73
C THR A 60 9.96 5.41 14.28
N ALA A 61 10.77 4.80 13.43
CA ALA A 61 10.36 4.43 12.10
C ALA A 61 9.21 3.43 12.24
N ILE A 62 8.00 3.90 12.58
CA ILE A 62 6.81 3.29 12.00
C ILE A 62 6.98 3.66 10.52
N PRO A 63 7.28 2.68 9.64
CA PRO A 63 7.54 2.97 8.25
C PRO A 63 6.34 3.78 7.78
N ALA A 64 6.61 5.03 7.38
CA ALA A 64 5.64 5.99 6.85
C ALA A 64 4.53 5.20 6.23
N THR A 65 3.32 5.22 6.84
CA THR A 65 2.15 4.44 6.43
C THR A 65 2.24 4.28 4.94
N ARG A 66 2.76 3.13 4.47
CA ARG A 66 3.12 2.98 3.06
C ARG A 66 1.84 3.38 2.38
N THR A 67 1.87 4.45 1.59
CA THR A 67 0.69 4.83 0.82
C THR A 67 0.34 3.55 0.11
N VAL A 68 -0.81 2.97 0.47
CA VAL A 68 -1.22 1.59 0.09
C VAL A 68 -1.57 1.54 -1.42
N THR A 69 -0.99 2.48 -2.18
CA THR A 69 -0.86 2.48 -3.63
C THR A 69 0.20 1.50 -4.12
N ASP A 70 1.12 1.05 -3.26
CA ASP A 70 2.07 0.02 -3.64
C ASP A 70 1.41 -1.36 -3.64
N PRO A 71 1.50 -2.12 -4.75
CA PRO A 71 0.95 -3.47 -4.82
C PRO A 71 1.56 -4.35 -3.72
N SER A 72 0.72 -4.76 -2.76
CA SER A 72 1.15 -5.57 -1.63
C SER A 72 1.44 -7.01 -2.09
N PRO A 73 2.59 -7.60 -1.75
CA PRO A 73 2.95 -8.95 -2.16
C PRO A 73 2.11 -9.99 -1.41
N ILE A 74 1.62 -9.63 -0.21
CA ILE A 74 0.84 -10.47 0.68
C ILE A 74 -0.44 -10.93 -0.03
N LEU A 75 -1.12 -10.02 -0.73
CA LEU A 75 -2.32 -10.36 -1.50
C LEU A 75 -2.04 -11.48 -2.52
N LEU A 76 -0.98 -11.35 -3.33
CA LEU A 76 -0.64 -12.36 -4.33
C LEU A 76 -0.23 -13.69 -3.70
N VAL A 77 0.55 -13.66 -2.61
CA VAL A 77 0.97 -14.87 -1.89
C VAL A 77 -0.22 -15.62 -1.31
N VAL A 78 -1.18 -14.92 -0.71
CA VAL A 78 -2.40 -15.52 -0.15
C VAL A 78 -3.25 -16.13 -1.27
N LEU A 79 -3.48 -15.40 -2.36
CA LEU A 79 -4.24 -15.92 -3.52
C LEU A 79 -3.57 -17.16 -4.13
N PHE A 80 -2.25 -17.11 -4.29
CA PHE A 80 -1.47 -18.23 -4.81
C PHE A 80 -1.56 -19.47 -3.92
N GLY A 81 -1.40 -19.28 -2.60
CA GLY A 81 -1.50 -20.38 -1.63
C GLY A 81 -2.89 -21.03 -1.64
N ILE A 82 -3.94 -20.21 -1.68
CA ILE A 82 -5.34 -20.70 -1.76
C ILE A 82 -5.54 -21.53 -3.03
N LEU A 83 -5.15 -21.03 -4.20
CA LEU A 83 -5.32 -21.76 -5.46
C LEU A 83 -4.48 -23.05 -5.51
N LEU A 84 -3.29 -23.07 -4.92
CA LEU A 84 -2.47 -24.28 -4.84
C LEU A 84 -3.08 -25.36 -3.94
N VAL A 85 -3.57 -24.97 -2.76
CA VAL A 85 -4.22 -25.91 -1.83
C VAL A 85 -5.39 -26.59 -2.54
N GLU A 86 -6.18 -25.83 -3.28
CA GLU A 86 -7.31 -26.38 -4.02
C GLU A 86 -6.91 -27.24 -5.21
N ARG A 87 -5.85 -26.84 -5.91
CA ARG A 87 -5.31 -27.64 -7.01
C ARG A 87 -4.89 -29.04 -6.57
N ILE A 88 -4.39 -29.17 -5.34
CA ILE A 88 -3.95 -30.44 -4.75
C ILE A 88 -5.11 -31.22 -4.13
N THR A 89 -6.06 -30.53 -3.49
CA THR A 89 -7.11 -31.17 -2.68
C THR A 89 -8.37 -31.51 -3.45
N GLN A 90 -8.63 -30.88 -4.59
CA GLN A 90 -9.90 -31.04 -5.30
C GLN A 90 -9.79 -31.92 -6.55
N PHE A 91 -10.64 -32.94 -6.60
CA PHE A 91 -10.94 -33.66 -7.82
C PHE A 91 -11.92 -32.83 -8.67
N SER A 92 -11.51 -32.50 -9.89
CA SER A 92 -12.30 -31.73 -10.85
C SER A 92 -12.11 -32.28 -12.25
N THR A 93 -12.88 -31.77 -13.20
CA THR A 93 -12.74 -32.12 -14.62
C THR A 93 -11.41 -31.62 -15.17
N PHE A 94 -10.85 -32.33 -16.16
CA PHE A 94 -9.59 -31.91 -16.81
C PHE A 94 -9.61 -30.45 -17.31
N PRO A 95 -10.68 -29.95 -17.97
CA PRO A 95 -10.76 -28.54 -18.36
C PRO A 95 -10.74 -27.58 -17.16
N GLY A 96 -11.36 -27.98 -16.05
CA GLY A 96 -11.35 -27.20 -14.82
C GLY A 96 -9.93 -27.07 -14.25
N LEU A 97 -9.19 -28.17 -14.25
CA LEU A 97 -7.81 -28.19 -13.77
C LEU A 97 -6.87 -27.32 -14.62
N TYR A 98 -6.96 -27.41 -15.94
CA TYR A 98 -6.17 -26.55 -16.84
C TYR A 98 -6.46 -25.06 -16.64
N TRP A 99 -7.71 -24.71 -16.33
CA TRP A 99 -8.06 -23.33 -16.06
C TRP A 99 -7.45 -22.81 -14.76
N ILE A 100 -7.45 -23.63 -13.71
CA ILE A 100 -6.79 -23.28 -12.45
C ILE A 100 -5.28 -23.14 -12.67
N ASP A 101 -4.66 -24.05 -13.42
CA ASP A 101 -3.24 -23.96 -13.77
C ASP A 101 -2.93 -22.65 -14.52
N PHE A 102 -3.81 -22.23 -15.42
CA PHE A 102 -3.70 -20.93 -16.10
C PHE A 102 -3.79 -19.74 -15.13
N LEU A 103 -4.71 -19.75 -14.16
CA LEU A 103 -4.83 -18.70 -13.14
C LEU A 103 -3.60 -18.65 -12.22
N ILE A 104 -3.05 -19.81 -11.86
CA ILE A 104 -1.83 -19.91 -11.05
C ILE A 104 -0.64 -19.32 -11.81
N LEU A 105 -0.48 -19.67 -13.10
CA LEU A 105 0.59 -19.12 -13.95
C LEU A 105 0.47 -17.60 -14.10
N LEU A 106 -0.76 -17.08 -14.23
CA LEU A 106 -1.01 -15.64 -14.26
C LEU A 106 -0.57 -14.96 -12.94
N LEU A 107 -0.87 -15.55 -11.78
CA LEU A 107 -0.41 -15.05 -10.48
C LEU A 107 1.11 -15.08 -10.36
N ILE A 108 1.78 -16.15 -10.81
CA ILE A 108 3.24 -16.24 -10.84
C ILE A 108 3.82 -15.10 -11.68
N GLY A 109 3.25 -14.85 -12.87
CA GLY A 109 3.65 -13.73 -13.72
C GLY A 109 3.50 -12.37 -13.02
N LEU A 110 2.41 -12.16 -12.29
CA LEU A 110 2.19 -10.96 -11.47
C LEU A 110 3.18 -10.82 -10.31
N MET A 111 3.54 -11.94 -9.67
CA MET A 111 4.55 -11.97 -8.60
C MET A 111 5.94 -11.62 -9.14
N ILE A 112 6.33 -12.16 -10.30
CA ILE A 112 7.59 -11.81 -10.98
C ILE A 112 7.59 -10.33 -11.35
N ASN A 113 6.52 -9.83 -11.96
CA ASN A 113 6.37 -8.42 -12.31
C ASN A 113 6.50 -7.51 -11.07
N LEU A 114 5.91 -7.92 -9.94
CA LEU A 114 6.04 -7.19 -8.68
C LEU A 114 7.48 -7.23 -8.13
N GLY A 115 8.18 -8.37 -8.24
CA GLY A 115 9.59 -8.49 -7.88
C GLY A 115 10.46 -7.53 -8.70
N ILE A 116 10.24 -7.49 -10.01
CA ILE A 116 10.92 -6.55 -10.91
C ILE A 116 10.60 -5.10 -10.54
N ALA A 117 9.33 -4.78 -10.26
CA ALA A 117 8.92 -3.42 -9.89
C ALA A 117 9.56 -2.94 -8.57
N ARG A 118 9.90 -3.85 -7.66
CA ARG A 118 10.60 -3.53 -6.40
C ARG A 118 12.08 -3.26 -6.59
N HIS A 119 12.75 -3.97 -7.50
CA HIS A 119 14.17 -3.75 -7.80
C HIS A 119 14.37 -2.59 -8.78
N HIS A 120 13.47 -2.41 -9.74
CA HIS A 120 13.50 -1.38 -10.75
C HIS A 120 12.13 -0.68 -10.82
N PRO A 121 11.90 0.36 -9.98
CA PRO A 121 10.63 1.07 -9.95
C PRO A 121 10.42 1.80 -11.28
N ASN A 122 9.47 1.31 -12.08
CA ASN A 122 9.07 1.90 -13.36
C ASN A 122 7.55 2.10 -13.35
N ILE A 123 7.09 3.23 -13.91
CA ILE A 123 5.67 3.56 -14.05
C ILE A 123 4.95 2.46 -14.85
N TRP A 124 5.63 1.88 -15.84
CA TRP A 124 5.06 0.85 -16.70
C TRP A 124 4.83 -0.48 -15.96
N THR A 125 5.79 -0.93 -15.14
CA THR A 125 5.64 -2.18 -14.39
C THR A 125 4.48 -2.11 -13.40
N ASN A 126 4.30 -0.98 -12.72
CA ASN A 126 3.15 -0.75 -11.84
C ASN A 126 1.82 -0.76 -12.63
N ARG A 127 1.75 -0.12 -13.80
CA ARG A 127 0.54 -0.17 -14.66
C ARG A 127 0.20 -1.60 -15.09
N VAL A 128 1.20 -2.35 -15.54
CA VAL A 128 1.03 -3.75 -15.95
C VAL A 128 0.52 -4.61 -14.80
N HIS A 129 1.06 -4.43 -13.58
CA HIS A 129 0.59 -5.14 -12.40
C HIS A 129 -0.91 -4.93 -12.15
N TRP A 130 -1.38 -3.67 -12.15
CA TRP A 130 -2.78 -3.36 -11.89
C TRP A 130 -3.73 -3.79 -13.01
N ILE A 131 -3.26 -3.74 -14.26
CA ILE A 131 -4.00 -4.29 -15.41
C ILE A 131 -4.14 -5.80 -15.24
N GLY A 132 -3.03 -6.50 -14.98
CA GLY A 132 -3.05 -7.95 -14.81
C GLY A 132 -3.87 -8.39 -13.59
N LEU A 133 -3.89 -7.61 -12.51
CA LEU A 133 -4.76 -7.85 -11.36
C LEU A 133 -6.25 -7.71 -11.73
N SER A 134 -6.59 -6.73 -12.57
CA SER A 134 -7.96 -6.55 -13.09
C SER A 134 -8.38 -7.70 -14.01
N VAL A 135 -7.46 -8.13 -14.88
CA VAL A 135 -7.65 -9.30 -15.76
C VAL A 135 -7.84 -10.58 -14.94
N PHE A 136 -7.03 -10.79 -13.91
CA PHE A 136 -7.18 -11.92 -13.00
C PHE A 136 -8.56 -11.92 -12.33
N ALA A 137 -9.00 -10.77 -11.80
CA ALA A 137 -10.32 -10.66 -11.16
C ALA A 137 -11.46 -11.02 -12.13
N MET A 138 -11.39 -10.48 -13.35
CA MET A 138 -12.37 -10.73 -14.40
C MET A 138 -12.41 -12.22 -14.78
N LEU A 139 -11.26 -12.83 -15.06
CA LEU A 139 -11.16 -14.25 -15.40
C LEU A 139 -11.65 -15.16 -14.28
N SER A 140 -11.32 -14.83 -13.03
CA SER A 140 -11.71 -15.60 -11.87
C SER A 140 -13.24 -15.57 -11.66
N LEU A 141 -13.86 -14.39 -11.79
CA LEU A 141 -15.32 -14.23 -11.65
C LEU A 141 -16.10 -14.85 -12.82
N ILE A 142 -15.61 -14.66 -14.06
CA ILE A 142 -16.22 -15.23 -15.26
C ILE A 142 -16.14 -16.76 -15.22
N SER A 143 -14.98 -17.32 -14.85
CA SER A 143 -14.81 -18.77 -14.71
C SER A 143 -15.75 -19.35 -13.66
N GLY A 144 -15.85 -18.70 -12.50
CA GLY A 144 -16.78 -19.10 -11.45
C GLY A 144 -18.26 -19.04 -11.88
N SER A 145 -18.58 -18.39 -13.01
CA SER A 145 -19.95 -18.25 -13.51
C SER A 145 -20.24 -19.14 -14.73
N ILE A 146 -19.31 -19.25 -15.69
CA ILE A 146 -19.46 -20.05 -16.91
C ILE A 146 -19.18 -21.53 -16.64
N ASN A 147 -18.15 -21.82 -15.84
CA ASN A 147 -17.72 -23.18 -15.52
C ASN A 147 -18.30 -23.70 -14.19
N ALA A 148 -19.24 -22.96 -13.59
CA ALA A 148 -19.91 -23.27 -12.34
C ALA A 148 -20.46 -24.71 -12.26
N PHE A 149 -20.88 -25.26 -13.40
CA PHE A 149 -21.46 -26.60 -13.49
C PHE A 149 -20.48 -27.67 -14.00
N ASN A 150 -19.28 -27.27 -14.45
CA ASN A 150 -18.24 -28.17 -14.99
C ASN A 150 -17.02 -28.32 -14.07
N MET A 151 -16.83 -27.40 -13.11
CA MET A 151 -15.77 -27.47 -12.10
C MET A 151 -16.33 -28.00 -10.78
N GLY A 152 -15.48 -28.66 -9.98
CA GLY A 152 -15.85 -29.04 -8.61
C GLY A 152 -16.29 -27.82 -7.80
N PHE A 153 -17.32 -27.99 -6.96
CA PHE A 153 -17.96 -26.90 -6.21
C PHE A 153 -16.98 -25.99 -5.45
N GLY A 154 -15.95 -26.54 -4.79
CA GLY A 154 -14.99 -25.71 -4.07
C GLY A 154 -14.11 -24.84 -5.00
N LEU A 155 -13.72 -25.34 -6.18
CA LEU A 155 -12.95 -24.55 -7.15
C LEU A 155 -13.78 -23.36 -7.64
N MET A 156 -15.08 -23.58 -7.86
CA MET A 156 -16.01 -22.54 -8.25
C MET A 156 -16.10 -21.45 -7.17
N THR A 157 -16.36 -21.83 -5.91
CA THR A 157 -16.50 -20.87 -4.82
C THR A 157 -15.23 -20.05 -4.63
N THR A 158 -14.07 -20.67 -4.77
CA THR A 158 -12.82 -19.98 -4.52
C THR A 158 -12.37 -19.11 -5.68
N CYS A 159 -12.66 -19.47 -6.92
CA CYS A 159 -12.54 -18.54 -8.04
C CYS A 159 -13.39 -17.28 -7.81
N GLN A 160 -14.60 -17.43 -7.28
CA GLN A 160 -15.45 -16.28 -6.96
C GLN A 160 -14.90 -15.45 -5.80
N PHE A 161 -14.48 -16.07 -4.69
CA PHE A 161 -13.92 -15.36 -3.54
C PHE A 161 -12.60 -14.66 -3.87
N SER A 162 -11.68 -15.33 -4.57
CA SER A 162 -10.41 -14.74 -5.00
C SER A 162 -10.64 -13.55 -5.94
N GLY A 163 -11.57 -13.66 -6.88
CA GLY A 163 -12.00 -12.56 -7.74
C GLY A 163 -12.55 -11.37 -6.93
N LEU A 164 -13.42 -11.63 -5.96
CA LEU A 164 -14.00 -10.60 -5.09
C LEU A 164 -12.95 -9.89 -4.24
N VAL A 165 -12.04 -10.63 -3.62
CA VAL A 165 -10.92 -10.09 -2.82
C VAL A 165 -10.09 -9.12 -3.67
N VAL A 166 -9.84 -9.48 -4.93
CA VAL A 166 -9.12 -8.61 -5.85
C VAL A 166 -9.92 -7.38 -6.24
N VAL A 167 -11.23 -7.50 -6.48
CA VAL A 167 -12.11 -6.35 -6.73
C VAL A 167 -12.08 -5.37 -5.56
N ILE A 168 -12.13 -5.85 -4.31
CA ILE A 168 -12.00 -5.01 -3.12
C ILE A 168 -10.67 -4.25 -3.12
N ALA A 169 -9.56 -4.92 -3.47
CA ALA A 169 -8.26 -4.27 -3.58
C ALA A 169 -8.23 -3.17 -4.65
N LEU A 170 -8.87 -3.40 -5.81
CA LEU A 170 -8.99 -2.41 -6.89
C LEU A 170 -9.85 -1.21 -6.46
N VAL A 171 -10.97 -1.44 -5.77
CA VAL A 171 -11.84 -0.40 -5.22
C VAL A 171 -11.07 0.45 -4.21
N ARG A 172 -10.34 -0.19 -3.28
CA ARG A 172 -9.49 0.51 -2.30
C ARG A 172 -8.47 1.42 -3.00
N LYS A 173 -7.79 0.91 -4.03
CA LYS A 173 -6.83 1.69 -4.83
C LYS A 173 -7.50 2.89 -5.51
N TYR A 174 -8.68 2.71 -6.08
CA TYR A 174 -9.45 3.77 -6.74
C TYR A 174 -9.78 4.90 -5.76
N TRP A 175 -10.34 4.58 -4.60
CA TRP A 175 -10.70 5.57 -3.57
C TRP A 175 -9.47 6.32 -3.05
N GLN A 176 -8.36 5.63 -2.84
CA GLN A 176 -7.10 6.27 -2.41
C GLN A 176 -6.56 7.22 -3.48
N SER A 177 -6.57 6.81 -4.74
CA SER A 177 -6.15 7.66 -5.87
C SER A 177 -7.02 8.92 -5.99
N ARG A 178 -8.33 8.79 -5.73
CA ARG A 178 -9.26 9.92 -5.69
C ARG A 178 -8.98 10.85 -4.51
N ALA A 179 -8.77 10.31 -3.31
CA ALA A 179 -8.49 11.10 -2.12
C ALA A 179 -7.21 11.94 -2.23
N VAL A 180 -6.17 11.41 -2.88
CA VAL A 180 -4.92 12.16 -3.13
C VAL A 180 -5.15 13.34 -4.08
N LYS A 181 -5.93 13.15 -5.15
CA LYS A 181 -6.27 14.24 -6.09
C LYS A 181 -7.09 15.36 -5.45
N VAL A 182 -8.01 15.00 -4.53
CA VAL A 182 -8.84 15.99 -3.83
C VAL A 182 -8.01 16.85 -2.87
N LYS A 183 -6.95 16.32 -2.25
CA LYS A 183 -6.05 17.10 -1.37
C LYS A 183 -5.11 18.07 -2.10
N GLN A 184 -5.02 17.99 -3.43
CA GLN A 184 -4.15 18.83 -4.25
C GLN A 184 -4.90 20.03 -4.88
N HIS A 185 -6.20 20.16 -4.63
CA HIS A 185 -7.05 21.28 -5.01
C HIS A 185 -7.57 21.99 -3.76
#